data_AF-A0A958HZY0-F1
#
_entry.id   AF-A0A958HZY0-F1
#
_cell.length_a   1.000
_cell.length_b   1.000
_cell.length_c   1.000
_cell.angle_alpha   90.00
_cell.angle_beta   90.00
_cell.angle_gamma   90.00
#
_symmetry.space_group_name_H-M   'P 1'
#
loop_
_entity.id
_entity.type
_entity.pdbx_description
1 polymer ?
#
loop_
_entity_poly.entity_id
_entity_poly.type
_entity_poly.pdbx_seq_one_letter_code
_entity_poly.pdbx_strand_id
1 'polypeptide(L)'
;MKLILLFATAITFAASAQTFQAKADLRAERLLPEDQDILREIPRNLEEYINNYRWGDEDEEIIIRCDFNIIIESVTERSGQKVYRGQLLVGSQSGENFLDKSFEFPYQRGQLMEHTRGSYDALLTVIDYYVNMILGGEMDTFILRGGTRYYDQARNFVSEGRVSQFAGGWSNRQEMVEVIRNGDHEALRDAKFYYYEGLFYIEERKDAQKAPGYAKRVVELLDKVYRRSPNSQAMKRFMDAHYQEFCWLFTYDSDRSNLQAMMRIDNRHRESYEECVLTAGGGRIER
;
A
#
# COMPACT_ATOMS: atom_id res chain seq x y z
N MET A 1 -63.60 4.62 15.47
CA MET A 1 -62.53 3.64 15.18
C MET A 1 -61.33 4.41 14.64
N LYS A 2 -60.20 4.36 15.34
CA LYS A 2 -58.97 5.11 15.04
C LYS A 2 -58.20 4.40 13.91
N LEU A 3 -57.90 5.12 12.84
CA LEU A 3 -56.99 4.69 11.78
C LEU A 3 -55.56 5.12 12.21
N ILE A 4 -54.72 4.18 12.59
CA ILE A 4 -53.30 4.44 12.91
C ILE A 4 -52.50 4.19 11.62
N LEU A 5 -52.05 5.26 10.97
CA LEU A 5 -51.01 5.19 9.96
C LEU A 5 -49.68 4.89 10.67
N LEU A 6 -49.18 3.66 10.51
CA LEU A 6 -47.83 3.31 10.93
C LEU A 6 -46.86 3.75 9.83
N PHE A 7 -46.12 4.83 10.09
CA PHE A 7 -45.01 5.29 9.27
C PHE A 7 -43.86 4.29 9.45
N ALA A 8 -43.70 3.37 8.50
CA ALA A 8 -42.56 2.46 8.47
C ALA A 8 -41.34 3.23 7.93
N THR A 9 -40.61 3.88 8.82
CA THR A 9 -39.26 4.39 8.53
C THR A 9 -38.37 3.18 8.30
N ALA A 10 -38.05 2.92 7.04
CA ALA A 10 -36.95 2.04 6.68
C ALA A 10 -35.65 2.69 7.19
N ILE A 11 -35.14 2.21 8.32
CA ILE A 11 -33.76 2.46 8.72
C ILE A 11 -32.91 1.63 7.76
N THR A 12 -32.52 2.25 6.65
CA THR A 12 -31.44 1.73 5.81
C THR A 12 -30.18 1.79 6.63
N PHE A 13 -29.69 0.63 7.06
CA PHE A 13 -28.33 0.49 7.56
C PHE A 13 -27.39 1.00 6.46
N ALA A 14 -26.62 2.04 6.77
CA ALA A 14 -25.55 2.48 5.90
C ALA A 14 -24.60 1.30 5.71
N ALA A 15 -24.47 0.82 4.47
CA ALA A 15 -23.42 -0.08 4.08
C ALA A 15 -22.08 0.58 4.42
N SER A 16 -21.20 -0.16 5.11
CA SER A 16 -19.87 0.32 5.43
C SER A 16 -19.07 0.35 4.13
N ALA A 17 -19.05 1.51 3.48
CA ALA A 17 -18.13 1.80 2.39
C ALA A 17 -16.67 1.63 2.88
N GLN A 18 -15.76 1.30 1.96
CA GLN A 18 -14.32 1.15 2.15
C GLN A 18 -13.80 1.78 3.46
N THR A 19 -13.34 0.95 4.39
CA THR A 19 -12.73 1.46 5.62
C THR A 19 -11.22 1.33 5.47
N PHE A 20 -10.60 2.37 4.91
CA PHE A 20 -9.16 2.56 5.09
C PHE A 20 -8.92 2.77 6.59
N GLN A 21 -8.12 1.91 7.19
CA GLN A 21 -7.83 1.89 8.61
C GLN A 21 -6.33 2.14 8.81
N ALA A 22 -5.99 3.41 8.94
CA ALA A 22 -4.67 3.87 9.32
C ALA A 22 -4.51 3.86 10.85
N LYS A 23 -3.33 3.44 11.28
CA LYS A 23 -2.77 3.77 12.58
C LYS A 23 -1.57 4.68 12.39
N ALA A 24 -1.41 5.66 13.26
CA ALA A 24 -0.27 6.57 13.20
C ALA A 24 0.54 6.52 14.49
N ASP A 25 1.86 6.55 14.37
CA ASP A 25 2.81 6.70 15.47
C ASP A 25 3.79 7.83 15.12
N LEU A 26 4.21 8.60 16.12
CA LEU A 26 5.22 9.62 15.97
C LEU A 26 6.25 9.53 17.08
N ARG A 27 7.50 9.43 16.67
CA ARG A 27 8.69 9.42 17.53
C ARG A 27 9.49 10.69 17.33
N ALA A 28 9.79 11.37 18.42
CA ALA A 28 10.45 12.67 18.43
C ALA A 28 11.48 12.80 19.57
N GLU A 29 12.03 11.69 20.05
CA GLU A 29 12.87 11.64 21.25
C GLU A 29 14.19 12.44 21.09
N ARG A 30 14.56 12.76 19.85
CA ARG A 30 15.72 13.59 19.50
C ARG A 30 15.48 15.10 19.67
N LEU A 31 14.22 15.52 19.78
CA LEU A 31 13.84 16.93 19.93
C LEU A 31 13.84 17.37 21.39
N LEU A 32 13.83 18.68 21.63
CA LEU A 32 13.60 19.24 22.96
C LEU A 32 12.18 18.93 23.46
N PRO A 33 11.94 18.79 24.77
CA PRO A 33 10.61 18.45 25.31
C PRO A 33 9.48 19.40 24.86
N GLU A 34 9.78 20.69 24.69
CA GLU A 34 8.82 21.68 24.20
C GLU A 34 8.37 21.42 22.74
N ASP A 35 9.29 20.95 21.89
CA ASP A 35 9.01 20.60 20.50
C ASP A 35 8.26 19.29 20.41
N GLN A 36 8.58 18.32 21.27
CA GLN A 36 7.84 17.06 21.36
C GLN A 36 6.38 17.32 21.75
N ASP A 37 6.13 18.24 22.68
CA ASP A 37 4.77 18.55 23.14
C ASP A 37 3.91 19.22 22.05
N ILE A 38 4.53 19.95 21.10
CA ILE A 38 3.82 20.52 19.93
C ILE A 38 3.30 19.41 19.01
N LEU A 39 4.05 18.31 18.86
CA LEU A 39 3.75 17.24 17.92
C LEU A 39 2.83 16.14 18.50
N ARG A 40 2.53 16.20 19.80
CA ARG A 40 1.86 15.10 20.54
C ARG A 40 0.49 14.72 19.97
N GLU A 41 -0.21 15.67 19.36
CA GLU A 41 -1.56 15.43 18.80
C GLU A 41 -1.53 14.89 17.36
N ILE A 42 -0.38 14.95 16.67
CA ILE A 42 -0.27 14.55 15.26
C ILE A 42 -0.76 13.11 15.03
N PRO A 43 -0.34 12.08 15.80
CA PRO A 43 -0.77 10.71 15.53
C PRO A 43 -2.30 10.57 15.54
N ARG A 44 -2.94 11.05 16.59
CA ARG A 44 -4.40 10.99 16.71
C ARG A 44 -5.10 11.80 15.61
N ASN A 45 -4.64 13.02 15.34
CA ASN A 45 -5.26 13.87 14.34
C ASN A 45 -5.08 13.31 12.92
N LEU A 46 -3.95 12.66 12.63
CA LEU A 46 -3.72 11.96 11.36
C LEU A 46 -4.63 10.73 11.23
N GLU A 47 -4.81 9.94 12.29
CA GLU A 47 -5.76 8.83 12.26
C GLU A 47 -7.18 9.32 11.99
N GLU A 48 -7.63 10.38 12.68
CA GLU A 48 -8.95 10.97 12.46
C GLU A 48 -9.08 11.56 11.05
N TYR A 49 -8.04 12.21 10.53
CA TYR A 49 -8.00 12.76 9.17
C TYR A 49 -8.12 11.67 8.10
N ILE A 50 -7.31 10.63 8.20
CA ILE A 50 -7.24 9.57 7.20
C ILE A 50 -8.49 8.68 7.25
N ASN A 51 -8.89 8.23 8.45
CA ASN A 51 -9.93 7.22 8.62
C ASN A 51 -11.35 7.76 8.43
N ASN A 52 -11.55 9.08 8.59
CA ASN A 52 -12.85 9.72 8.34
C ASN A 52 -12.99 10.27 6.92
N TYR A 53 -11.96 10.11 6.08
CA TYR A 53 -12.03 10.48 4.69
C TYR A 53 -12.41 9.30 3.79
N ARG A 54 -13.19 9.59 2.76
CA ARG A 54 -13.60 8.61 1.77
C ARG A 54 -12.61 8.61 0.60
N TRP A 55 -11.79 7.57 0.54
CA TRP A 55 -10.74 7.46 -0.46
C TRP A 55 -11.17 6.81 -1.79
N GLY A 56 -12.27 6.05 -1.82
CA GLY A 56 -12.78 5.41 -3.04
C GLY A 56 -14.29 5.19 -3.06
N ASP A 57 -14.73 4.22 -3.87
CA ASP A 57 -16.15 4.06 -4.23
C ASP A 57 -16.95 3.31 -3.13
N GLU A 58 -18.26 3.56 -3.09
CA GLU A 58 -19.16 3.09 -2.02
C GLU A 58 -19.42 1.58 -2.06
N ASP A 59 -19.25 0.95 -3.22
CA ASP A 59 -19.66 -0.43 -3.49
C ASP A 59 -18.55 -1.47 -3.19
N GLU A 60 -17.37 -1.04 -2.75
CA GLU A 60 -16.24 -1.94 -2.47
C GLU A 60 -16.17 -2.30 -0.97
N GLU A 61 -16.50 -3.56 -0.64
CA GLU A 61 -16.39 -4.14 0.72
C GLU A 61 -14.94 -4.52 1.08
N ILE A 62 -13.98 -3.61 0.90
CA ILE A 62 -12.55 -3.87 1.12
C ILE A 62 -12.05 -3.07 2.32
N ILE A 63 -11.43 -3.76 3.29
CA ILE A 63 -10.78 -3.14 4.45
C ILE A 63 -9.27 -3.16 4.22
N ILE A 64 -8.69 -1.97 4.11
CA ILE A 64 -7.25 -1.79 3.93
C ILE A 64 -6.67 -1.26 5.24
N ARG A 65 -5.81 -2.06 5.88
CA ARG A 65 -5.14 -1.66 7.12
C ARG A 65 -3.70 -1.24 6.82
N CYS A 66 -3.30 -0.14 7.41
CA CYS A 66 -1.96 0.42 7.21
C CYS A 66 -1.44 1.15 8.43
N ASP A 67 -0.12 1.26 8.51
CA ASP A 67 0.59 1.90 9.59
C ASP A 67 1.44 3.06 9.04
N PHE A 68 1.30 4.24 9.63
CA PHE A 68 2.08 5.45 9.36
C PHE A 68 3.00 5.72 10.54
N ASN A 69 4.29 5.47 10.39
CA ASN A 69 5.28 5.67 11.44
C ASN A 69 6.18 6.86 11.09
N ILE A 70 6.08 7.93 11.86
CA ILE A 70 6.84 9.16 11.68
C ILE A 70 7.98 9.19 12.68
N ILE A 71 9.20 9.40 12.20
CA ILE A 71 10.38 9.61 13.06
C ILE A 71 10.91 11.00 12.78
N ILE A 72 10.78 11.91 13.74
CA ILE A 72 11.28 13.27 13.65
C ILE A 72 12.71 13.34 14.17
N GLU A 73 13.59 13.87 13.33
CA GLU A 73 15.04 13.90 13.56
C GLU A 73 15.54 15.28 13.93
N SER A 74 14.89 16.34 13.42
CA SER A 74 15.27 17.72 13.70
C SER A 74 14.12 18.69 13.51
N VAL A 75 14.26 19.86 14.13
CA VAL A 75 13.40 21.03 13.95
C VAL A 75 14.27 22.22 13.61
N THR A 76 13.79 23.05 12.70
CA THR A 76 14.43 24.33 12.33
C THR A 76 13.38 25.42 12.30
N GLU A 77 13.79 26.68 12.40
CA GLU A 77 12.88 27.81 12.26
C GLU A 77 13.09 28.48 10.90
N ARG A 78 12.01 28.61 10.13
CA ARG A 78 12.01 29.26 8.81
C ARG A 78 10.87 30.26 8.77
N SER A 79 11.21 31.54 8.57
CA SER A 79 10.23 32.63 8.50
C SER A 79 9.29 32.71 9.72
N GLY A 80 9.80 32.40 10.93
CA GLY A 80 9.02 32.40 12.17
C GLY A 80 8.13 31.18 12.39
N GLN A 81 8.28 30.13 11.57
CA GLN A 81 7.56 28.87 11.71
C GLN A 81 8.53 27.71 11.99
N LYS A 82 8.16 26.82 12.91
CA LYS A 82 8.88 25.57 13.15
C LYS A 82 8.63 24.60 12.00
N VAL A 83 9.72 24.11 11.42
CA VAL A 83 9.75 23.14 10.32
C VAL A 83 10.43 21.88 10.83
N TYR A 84 9.69 20.78 10.81
CA TYR A 84 10.13 19.48 11.28
C TYR A 84 10.62 18.63 10.11
N ARG A 85 11.70 17.89 10.34
CA ARG A 85 12.31 16.99 9.35
C ARG A 85 12.53 15.62 9.94
N GLY A 86 12.33 14.61 9.11
CA GLY A 86 12.65 13.24 9.47
C GLY A 86 12.25 12.25 8.40
N GLN A 87 11.74 11.11 8.86
CA GLN A 87 11.40 9.97 8.03
C GLN A 87 9.94 9.57 8.23
N LEU A 88 9.33 9.05 7.17
CA LEU A 88 8.00 8.46 7.19
C LEU A 88 8.09 7.04 6.65
N LEU A 89 7.63 6.07 7.45
CA LEU A 89 7.49 4.67 7.06
C LEU A 89 5.99 4.37 6.95
N VAL A 90 5.56 3.95 5.77
CA VAL A 90 4.17 3.59 5.50
C VAL A 90 4.11 2.14 5.03
N GLY A 91 3.33 1.31 5.71
CA GLY A 91 3.16 -0.09 5.35
C GLY A 91 1.69 -0.52 5.34
N SER A 92 1.35 -1.50 4.51
CA SER A 92 0.05 -2.18 4.54
C SER A 92 0.18 -3.70 4.75
N GLN A 93 -0.94 -4.34 5.03
CA GLN A 93 -0.98 -5.80 5.25
C GLN A 93 -0.69 -6.61 3.98
N SER A 94 -0.93 -6.06 2.79
CA SER A 94 -0.61 -6.73 1.51
C SER A 94 0.87 -6.65 1.13
N GLY A 95 1.72 -6.07 1.98
CA GLY A 95 3.16 -5.97 1.74
C GLY A 95 3.61 -4.70 1.00
N GLU A 96 2.71 -3.76 0.70
CA GLU A 96 3.14 -2.43 0.28
C GLU A 96 3.89 -1.75 1.43
N ASN A 97 5.08 -1.24 1.14
CA ASN A 97 5.92 -0.59 2.12
C ASN A 97 6.78 0.51 1.46
N PHE A 98 6.73 1.70 2.04
CA PHE A 98 7.42 2.88 1.57
C PHE A 98 8.23 3.51 2.71
N LEU A 99 9.49 3.83 2.42
CA LEU A 99 10.36 4.59 3.31
C LEU A 99 10.68 5.94 2.65
N ASP A 100 10.18 7.01 3.25
CA ASP A 100 10.50 8.37 2.90
C ASP A 100 11.57 8.92 3.85
N LYS A 101 12.74 9.27 3.32
CA LYS A 101 13.83 9.87 4.11
C LYS A 101 13.88 11.40 4.01
N SER A 102 12.93 12.01 3.32
CA SER A 102 12.89 13.44 3.02
C SER A 102 11.54 14.02 3.40
N PHE A 103 11.02 13.59 4.56
CA PHE A 103 9.77 14.08 5.11
C PHE A 103 10.04 15.40 5.83
N GLU A 104 9.47 16.49 5.30
CA GLU A 104 9.62 17.84 5.84
C GLU A 104 8.26 18.52 5.82
N PHE A 105 7.86 19.10 6.96
CA PHE A 105 6.61 19.83 7.05
C PHE A 105 6.69 20.92 8.13
N PRO A 106 6.05 22.08 7.93
CA PRO A 106 5.81 23.02 8.99
C PRO A 106 4.66 22.54 9.88
N TYR A 107 4.71 22.81 11.18
CA TYR A 107 3.60 22.49 12.08
C TYR A 107 3.52 23.43 13.28
N GLN A 108 2.29 23.65 13.75
CA GLN A 108 2.01 24.38 14.98
C GLN A 108 0.92 23.64 15.78
N ARG A 109 0.95 23.81 17.11
CA ARG A 109 -0.02 23.16 18.00
C ARG A 109 -1.45 23.55 17.63
N GLY A 110 -2.34 22.57 17.63
CA GLY A 110 -3.75 22.78 17.32
C GLY A 110 -4.03 23.10 15.86
N GLN A 111 -3.06 22.90 14.95
CA GLN A 111 -3.30 22.98 13.52
C GLN A 111 -4.34 21.93 13.13
N LEU A 112 -5.43 22.41 12.52
CA LEU A 112 -6.52 21.58 12.03
C LEU A 112 -6.05 20.73 10.84
N MET A 113 -6.38 19.45 10.85
CA MET A 113 -6.11 18.52 9.74
C MET A 113 -7.43 18.22 9.04
N GLU A 114 -7.64 18.81 7.86
CA GLU A 114 -8.88 18.64 7.10
C GLU A 114 -8.62 18.70 5.59
N HIS A 115 -9.45 17.99 4.81
CA HIS A 115 -9.33 17.97 3.35
C HIS A 115 -9.89 19.27 2.76
N THR A 116 -9.02 20.25 2.57
CA THR A 116 -9.39 21.54 1.97
C THR A 116 -9.04 21.57 0.48
N ARG A 117 -10.05 21.65 -0.39
CA ARG A 117 -9.84 21.75 -1.83
C ARG A 117 -9.08 23.04 -2.19
N GLY A 118 -8.00 22.89 -2.96
CA GLY A 118 -7.21 24.01 -3.48
C GLY A 118 -6.24 24.64 -2.47
N SER A 119 -6.10 24.06 -1.28
CA SER A 119 -5.08 24.45 -0.30
C SER A 119 -3.99 23.38 -0.22
N TYR A 120 -2.73 23.81 -0.26
CA TYR A 120 -1.59 22.92 -0.05
C TYR A 120 -1.18 22.93 1.41
N ASP A 121 -1.14 21.76 2.03
CA ASP A 121 -0.58 21.53 3.36
C ASP A 121 0.55 20.50 3.23
N ALA A 122 1.78 20.88 3.59
CA ALA A 122 2.94 20.02 3.31
C ALA A 122 2.92 18.68 4.06
N LEU A 123 2.32 18.64 5.26
CA LEU A 123 2.15 17.40 6.01
C LEU A 123 1.08 16.54 5.31
N LEU A 124 -0.11 17.09 5.14
CA LEU A 124 -1.26 16.33 4.65
C LEU A 124 -1.07 15.90 3.19
N THR A 125 -0.50 16.72 2.33
CA THR A 125 -0.25 16.36 0.93
C THR A 125 0.74 15.19 0.78
N VAL A 126 1.73 15.06 1.68
CA VAL A 126 2.61 13.88 1.70
C VAL A 126 1.86 12.64 2.24
N ILE A 127 1.02 12.80 3.26
CA ILE A 127 0.17 11.71 3.76
C ILE A 127 -0.78 11.23 2.66
N ASP A 128 -1.50 12.12 2.00
CA ASP A 128 -2.41 11.82 0.89
C ASP A 128 -1.70 11.12 -0.26
N TYR A 129 -0.47 11.54 -0.58
CA TYR A 129 0.38 10.85 -1.54
C TYR A 129 0.59 9.38 -1.15
N TYR A 130 1.00 9.09 0.09
CA TYR A 130 1.25 7.71 0.51
C TYR A 130 -0.03 6.90 0.69
N VAL A 131 -1.13 7.49 1.13
CA VAL A 131 -2.44 6.82 1.14
C VAL A 131 -2.79 6.36 -0.28
N ASN A 132 -2.63 7.22 -1.28
CA ASN A 132 -2.89 6.86 -2.69
C ASN A 132 -1.89 5.83 -3.24
N MET A 133 -0.62 5.85 -2.81
CA MET A 133 0.34 4.82 -3.20
C MET A 133 -0.04 3.45 -2.63
N ILE A 134 -0.48 3.39 -1.37
CA ILE A 134 -0.97 2.15 -0.73
C ILE A 134 -2.25 1.67 -1.43
N LEU A 135 -3.25 2.53 -1.56
CA LEU A 135 -4.52 2.20 -2.24
C LEU A 135 -4.28 1.71 -3.66
N GLY A 136 -3.35 2.32 -4.39
CA GLY A 136 -2.96 1.87 -5.71
C GLY A 136 -2.46 0.42 -5.70
N GLY A 137 -1.55 0.09 -4.77
CA GLY A 137 -0.99 -1.25 -4.65
C GLY A 137 -2.02 -2.30 -4.25
N GLU A 138 -2.84 -1.97 -3.24
CA GLU A 138 -3.95 -2.81 -2.78
C GLU A 138 -4.94 -3.08 -3.91
N MET A 139 -5.35 -2.06 -4.65
CA MET A 139 -6.37 -2.23 -5.70
C MET A 139 -5.88 -3.03 -6.90
N ASP A 140 -4.58 -3.06 -7.14
CA ASP A 140 -3.99 -3.97 -8.12
C ASP A 140 -4.03 -5.44 -7.69
N THR A 141 -4.28 -5.77 -6.42
CA THR A 141 -4.47 -7.16 -5.97
C THR A 141 -5.88 -7.67 -6.24
N PHE A 142 -6.89 -6.78 -6.16
CA PHE A 142 -8.30 -7.14 -6.34
C PHE A 142 -8.78 -6.98 -7.79
N ILE A 143 -8.30 -5.97 -8.50
CA ILE A 143 -8.74 -5.64 -9.85
C ILE A 143 -7.50 -5.45 -10.71
N LEU A 144 -7.47 -6.09 -11.89
CA LEU A 144 -6.37 -5.94 -12.83
C LEU A 144 -6.16 -4.45 -13.16
N ARG A 145 -5.06 -3.88 -12.66
CA ARG A 145 -4.69 -2.46 -12.77
C ARG A 145 -5.68 -1.49 -12.10
N GLY A 146 -6.45 -1.95 -11.11
CA GLY A 146 -7.41 -1.13 -10.35
C GLY A 146 -6.78 0.07 -9.66
N GLY A 147 -5.48 0.00 -9.34
CA GLY A 147 -4.73 1.07 -8.68
C GLY A 147 -4.51 2.34 -9.51
N THR A 148 -4.79 2.31 -10.81
CA THR A 148 -4.38 3.36 -11.75
C THR A 148 -4.88 4.75 -11.34
N ARG A 149 -6.14 4.85 -10.90
CA ARG A 149 -6.73 6.12 -10.44
C ARG A 149 -5.97 6.72 -9.25
N TYR A 150 -5.50 5.87 -8.34
CA TYR A 150 -4.81 6.30 -7.13
C TYR A 150 -3.39 6.74 -7.44
N TYR A 151 -2.67 6.02 -8.31
CA TYR A 151 -1.34 6.47 -8.74
C TYR A 151 -1.40 7.78 -9.54
N ASP A 152 -2.46 8.00 -10.32
CA ASP A 152 -2.67 9.27 -11.02
C ASP A 152 -2.94 10.41 -10.00
N GLN A 153 -3.71 10.15 -8.95
CA GLN A 153 -3.90 11.12 -7.87
C GLN A 153 -2.59 11.39 -7.08
N ALA A 154 -1.80 10.36 -6.79
CA ALA A 154 -0.47 10.52 -6.19
C ALA A 154 0.45 11.41 -7.05
N ARG A 155 0.38 11.26 -8.38
CA ARG A 155 1.11 12.13 -9.33
C ARG A 155 0.63 13.59 -9.31
N ASN A 156 -0.65 13.83 -9.03
CA ASN A 156 -1.17 15.20 -8.85
C ASN A 156 -0.54 15.85 -7.61
N PHE A 157 -0.47 15.14 -6.48
CA PHE A 157 0.20 15.63 -5.27
C PHE A 157 1.68 15.91 -5.48
N VAL A 158 2.37 15.11 -6.31
CA VAL A 158 3.75 15.43 -6.74
C VAL A 158 3.82 16.79 -7.45
N SER A 159 2.87 17.07 -8.34
CA SER A 159 2.86 18.33 -9.07
C SER A 159 2.66 19.53 -8.14
N GLU A 160 1.75 19.41 -7.17
CA GLU A 160 1.50 20.42 -6.13
C GLU A 160 2.72 20.62 -5.23
N GLY A 161 3.28 19.54 -4.72
CA GLY A 161 4.42 19.55 -3.82
C GLY A 161 5.68 20.16 -4.43
N ARG A 162 5.96 19.88 -5.70
CA ARG A 162 7.15 20.39 -6.40
C ARG A 162 7.17 21.90 -6.59
N VAL A 163 6.01 22.56 -6.68
CA VAL A 163 5.91 24.02 -6.82
C VAL A 163 5.71 24.72 -5.47
N SER A 164 5.58 23.96 -4.39
CA SER A 164 5.40 24.49 -3.03
C SER A 164 6.71 25.04 -2.42
N GLN A 165 6.58 25.73 -1.29
CA GLN A 165 7.73 26.18 -0.49
C GLN A 165 8.50 25.03 0.20
N PHE A 166 7.91 23.83 0.22
CA PHE A 166 8.43 22.60 0.85
C PHE A 166 8.63 21.51 -0.22
N ALA A 167 9.36 21.85 -1.29
CA ALA A 167 9.61 20.95 -2.43
C ALA A 167 10.56 19.76 -2.11
N GLY A 168 11.11 19.69 -0.90
CA GLY A 168 12.00 18.62 -0.46
C GLY A 168 11.39 17.22 -0.59
N GLY A 169 12.16 16.26 -1.12
CA GLY A 169 11.73 14.87 -1.28
C GLY A 169 10.77 14.60 -2.45
N TRP A 170 10.13 15.62 -3.02
CA TRP A 170 9.13 15.42 -4.07
C TRP A 170 9.69 14.85 -5.39
N SER A 171 10.98 15.05 -5.69
CA SER A 171 11.64 14.38 -6.81
C SER A 171 11.71 12.86 -6.62
N ASN A 172 11.99 12.40 -5.39
CA ASN A 172 12.02 10.96 -5.07
C ASN A 172 10.59 10.37 -5.08
N ARG A 173 9.59 11.10 -4.56
CA ARG A 173 8.17 10.72 -4.66
C ARG A 173 7.69 10.66 -6.11
N GLN A 174 8.16 11.57 -6.97
CA GLN A 174 7.90 11.51 -8.40
C GLN A 174 8.47 10.24 -9.02
N GLU A 175 9.73 9.92 -8.73
CA GLU A 175 10.36 8.69 -9.23
C GLU A 175 9.57 7.46 -8.79
N MET A 176 9.18 7.37 -7.51
CA MET A 176 8.41 6.24 -7.00
C MET A 176 7.08 6.02 -7.74
N VAL A 177 6.29 7.06 -7.95
CA VAL A 177 4.99 6.92 -8.63
C VAL A 177 5.16 6.65 -10.12
N GLU A 178 6.13 7.28 -10.79
CA GLU A 178 6.38 7.05 -12.22
C GLU A 178 6.96 5.67 -12.49
N VAL A 179 7.77 5.14 -11.57
CA VAL A 179 8.27 3.76 -11.63
C VAL A 179 7.09 2.79 -11.65
N ILE A 180 6.12 2.91 -10.74
CA ILE A 180 4.96 1.99 -10.69
C ILE A 180 4.06 2.12 -11.93
N ARG A 181 3.95 3.32 -12.49
CA ARG A 181 3.11 3.61 -13.66
C ARG A 181 3.78 3.26 -14.99
N ASN A 182 5.09 3.04 -15.03
CA ASN A 182 5.77 2.74 -16.28
C ASN A 182 5.44 1.32 -16.78
N GLY A 183 5.59 1.10 -18.09
CA GLY A 183 5.29 -0.18 -18.74
C GLY A 183 6.12 -1.36 -18.24
N ASP A 184 7.20 -1.11 -17.48
CA ASP A 184 8.00 -2.16 -16.85
C ASP A 184 7.37 -2.64 -15.53
N HIS A 185 6.72 -1.76 -14.77
CA HIS A 185 5.99 -2.10 -13.56
C HIS A 185 4.54 -2.47 -13.82
N GLU A 186 3.98 -2.14 -14.97
CA GLU A 186 2.70 -2.71 -15.40
C GLU A 186 2.69 -4.24 -15.31
N ALA A 187 3.78 -4.89 -15.72
CA ALA A 187 3.90 -6.34 -15.60
C ALA A 187 3.91 -6.82 -14.14
N LEU A 188 4.52 -6.04 -13.23
CA LEU A 188 4.49 -6.36 -11.80
C LEU A 188 3.09 -6.17 -11.22
N ARG A 189 2.37 -5.11 -11.61
CA ARG A 189 0.98 -4.86 -11.20
C ARG A 189 0.07 -5.99 -11.67
N ASP A 190 0.21 -6.40 -12.92
CA ASP A 190 -0.52 -7.56 -13.46
C ASP A 190 -0.12 -8.85 -12.70
N ALA A 191 1.16 -9.03 -12.35
CA ALA A 191 1.61 -10.22 -11.62
C ALA A 191 0.98 -10.30 -10.22
N LYS A 192 0.88 -9.18 -9.50
CA LYS A 192 0.20 -9.09 -8.20
C LYS A 192 -1.25 -9.54 -8.31
N PHE A 193 -1.99 -9.03 -9.30
CA PHE A 193 -3.37 -9.45 -9.54
C PHE A 193 -3.48 -10.97 -9.73
N TYR A 194 -2.73 -11.55 -10.66
CA TYR A 194 -2.81 -12.99 -10.93
C TYR A 194 -2.31 -13.86 -9.78
N TYR A 195 -1.39 -13.34 -8.95
CA TYR A 195 -0.91 -14.00 -7.75
C TYR A 195 -2.04 -14.14 -6.72
N TYR A 196 -2.68 -13.03 -6.35
CA TYR A 196 -3.77 -13.04 -5.37
C TYR A 196 -5.01 -13.76 -5.88
N GLU A 197 -5.37 -13.58 -7.16
CA GLU A 197 -6.47 -14.32 -7.78
C GLU A 197 -6.19 -15.84 -7.76
N GLY A 198 -4.95 -16.24 -8.03
CA GLY A 198 -4.53 -17.65 -7.95
C GLY A 198 -4.70 -18.24 -6.55
N LEU A 199 -4.26 -17.53 -5.51
CA LEU A 199 -4.43 -17.96 -4.12
C LEU A 199 -5.91 -18.05 -3.73
N PHE A 200 -6.71 -17.05 -4.10
CA PHE A 200 -8.15 -17.05 -3.83
C PHE A 200 -8.86 -18.26 -4.47
N TYR A 201 -8.46 -18.66 -5.69
CA TYR A 201 -9.01 -19.87 -6.32
C TYR A 201 -8.65 -21.17 -5.59
N ILE A 202 -7.45 -21.22 -5.00
CA ILE A 202 -6.96 -22.35 -4.22
C ILE A 202 -7.70 -22.43 -2.87
N GLU A 203 -7.77 -21.33 -2.14
CA GLU A 203 -8.22 -21.30 -0.74
C GLU A 203 -9.74 -21.23 -0.62
N GLU A 204 -10.37 -20.30 -1.34
CA GLU A 204 -11.77 -19.96 -1.15
C GLU A 204 -12.68 -20.71 -2.13
N ARG A 205 -12.30 -20.75 -3.42
CA ARG A 205 -13.12 -21.42 -4.45
C ARG A 205 -12.94 -22.92 -4.50
N LYS A 206 -11.86 -23.45 -3.92
CA LYS A 206 -11.49 -24.88 -3.96
C LYS A 206 -11.42 -25.44 -5.39
N ASP A 207 -11.10 -24.59 -6.35
CA ASP A 207 -10.97 -24.94 -7.78
C ASP A 207 -9.49 -24.90 -8.17
N ALA A 208 -8.77 -25.91 -7.67
CA ALA A 208 -7.33 -26.06 -7.88
C ALA A 208 -6.95 -26.33 -9.36
N GLN A 209 -7.92 -26.63 -10.24
CA GLN A 209 -7.63 -26.90 -11.66
C GLN A 209 -7.16 -25.64 -12.41
N LYS A 210 -7.53 -24.45 -11.93
CA LYS A 210 -7.09 -23.17 -12.53
C LYS A 210 -5.75 -22.68 -11.99
N ALA A 211 -5.32 -23.16 -10.83
CA ALA A 211 -4.09 -22.72 -10.16
C ALA A 211 -2.84 -22.78 -11.07
N PRO A 212 -2.60 -23.83 -11.89
CA PRO A 212 -1.44 -23.86 -12.78
C PRO A 212 -1.43 -22.74 -13.82
N GLY A 213 -2.61 -22.31 -14.28
CA GLY A 213 -2.73 -21.18 -15.22
C GLY A 213 -2.32 -19.85 -14.59
N TYR A 214 -2.74 -19.62 -13.34
CA TYR A 214 -2.32 -18.45 -12.56
C TYR A 214 -0.83 -18.48 -12.24
N ALA A 215 -0.32 -19.62 -11.75
CA ALA A 215 1.10 -19.82 -11.45
C ALA A 215 1.98 -19.50 -12.66
N LYS A 216 1.68 -20.11 -13.81
CA LYS A 216 2.38 -19.83 -15.07
C LYS A 216 2.33 -18.34 -15.43
N ARG A 217 1.14 -17.72 -15.34
CA ARG A 217 0.96 -16.32 -15.70
C ARG A 217 1.78 -15.38 -14.81
N VAL A 218 1.81 -15.65 -13.51
CA VAL A 218 2.60 -14.91 -12.54
C VAL A 218 4.10 -15.00 -12.88
N VAL A 219 4.61 -16.21 -13.13
CA VAL A 219 6.02 -16.41 -13.51
C VAL A 219 6.38 -15.69 -14.81
N GLU A 220 5.53 -15.75 -15.83
CA GLU A 220 5.76 -15.04 -17.11
C GLU A 220 5.91 -13.52 -16.89
N LEU A 221 5.04 -12.95 -16.06
CA LEU A 221 5.02 -11.52 -15.78
C LEU A 221 6.22 -11.10 -14.93
N LEU A 222 6.55 -11.88 -13.90
CA LEU A 222 7.73 -11.63 -13.05
C LEU A 222 9.03 -11.78 -13.84
N ASP A 223 9.13 -12.76 -14.73
CA ASP A 223 10.30 -12.91 -15.61
C ASP A 223 10.45 -11.71 -16.55
N LYS A 224 9.33 -11.17 -17.06
CA LYS A 224 9.34 -9.94 -17.86
C LYS A 224 9.89 -8.75 -17.06
N VAL A 225 9.47 -8.60 -15.80
CA VAL A 225 10.00 -7.56 -14.91
C VAL A 225 11.50 -7.80 -14.65
N TYR A 226 11.87 -9.03 -14.30
CA TYR A 226 13.25 -9.43 -14.00
C TYR A 226 14.20 -9.19 -15.16
N ARG A 227 13.82 -9.53 -16.40
CA ARG A 227 14.68 -9.33 -17.59
C ARG A 227 14.92 -7.85 -17.89
N ARG A 228 13.96 -6.97 -17.60
CA ARG A 228 14.07 -5.53 -17.85
C ARG A 228 14.76 -4.80 -16.71
N SER A 229 14.39 -5.13 -15.47
CA SER A 229 14.92 -4.52 -14.25
C SER A 229 15.18 -5.60 -13.19
N PRO A 230 16.30 -6.33 -13.28
CA PRO A 230 16.65 -7.38 -12.32
C PRO A 230 16.78 -6.85 -10.88
N ASN A 231 17.00 -5.54 -10.74
CA ASN A 231 17.14 -4.84 -9.47
C ASN A 231 15.89 -4.04 -9.07
N SER A 232 14.72 -4.28 -9.69
CA SER A 232 13.47 -3.64 -9.30
C SER A 232 13.22 -3.80 -7.80
N GLN A 233 13.25 -2.69 -7.08
CA GLN A 233 12.99 -2.67 -5.64
C GLN A 233 11.53 -3.04 -5.34
N ALA A 234 10.61 -2.65 -6.20
CA ALA A 234 9.20 -3.00 -6.05
C ALA A 234 8.98 -4.51 -6.18
N MET A 235 9.64 -5.17 -7.13
CA MET A 235 9.56 -6.62 -7.28
C MET A 235 10.19 -7.34 -6.08
N LYS A 236 11.36 -6.88 -5.61
CA LYS A 236 12.02 -7.45 -4.43
C LYS A 236 11.14 -7.36 -3.18
N ARG A 237 10.51 -6.21 -2.92
CA ARG A 237 9.58 -6.05 -1.79
C ARG A 237 8.39 -7.01 -1.88
N PHE A 238 7.79 -7.14 -3.06
CA PHE A 238 6.70 -8.08 -3.28
C PHE A 238 7.13 -9.53 -3.00
N MET A 239 8.30 -9.95 -3.48
CA MET A 239 8.83 -11.28 -3.17
C MET A 239 9.13 -11.47 -1.68
N ASP A 240 9.82 -10.51 -1.06
CA ASP A 240 10.15 -10.54 0.37
C ASP A 240 8.89 -10.68 1.24
N ALA A 241 7.76 -10.09 0.84
CA ALA A 241 6.48 -10.18 1.54
C ALA A 241 5.75 -11.52 1.34
N HIS A 242 5.94 -12.18 0.19
CA HIS A 242 5.06 -13.28 -0.26
C HIS A 242 5.76 -14.60 -0.58
N TYR A 243 7.09 -14.70 -0.50
CA TYR A 243 7.85 -15.87 -0.94
C TYR A 243 7.34 -17.19 -0.34
N GLN A 244 6.85 -17.18 0.90
CA GLN A 244 6.31 -18.37 1.57
C GLN A 244 4.99 -18.84 0.94
N GLU A 245 4.15 -17.88 0.53
CA GLU A 245 2.83 -18.14 -0.05
C GLU A 245 2.90 -18.49 -1.53
N PHE A 246 3.93 -18.04 -2.25
CA PHE A 246 4.19 -18.48 -3.63
C PHE A 246 4.20 -20.01 -3.74
N CYS A 247 4.68 -20.72 -2.72
CA CYS A 247 4.64 -22.17 -2.70
C CYS A 247 3.23 -22.76 -2.78
N TRP A 248 2.25 -22.12 -2.15
CA TRP A 248 0.85 -22.52 -2.26
C TRP A 248 0.35 -22.39 -3.70
N LEU A 249 0.70 -21.28 -4.36
CA LEU A 249 0.36 -21.06 -5.76
C LEU A 249 0.90 -22.17 -6.70
N PHE A 250 2.10 -22.69 -6.42
CA PHE A 250 2.73 -23.77 -7.22
C PHE A 250 2.38 -25.19 -6.76
N THR A 251 1.58 -25.35 -5.70
CA THR A 251 1.29 -26.68 -5.12
C THR A 251 0.61 -27.61 -6.14
N TYR A 252 -0.26 -27.06 -6.98
CA TYR A 252 -0.99 -27.81 -8.02
C TYR A 252 -0.34 -27.73 -9.40
N ASP A 253 0.79 -27.02 -9.52
CA ASP A 253 1.51 -26.88 -10.79
C ASP A 253 2.44 -28.07 -11.02
N SER A 254 2.03 -28.96 -11.94
CA SER A 254 2.84 -30.09 -12.37
C SER A 254 4.06 -29.67 -13.21
N ASP A 255 4.03 -28.47 -13.81
CA ASP A 255 5.14 -27.94 -14.58
C ASP A 255 6.18 -27.32 -13.66
N ARG A 256 7.20 -28.11 -13.31
CA ARG A 256 8.29 -27.66 -12.43
C ARG A 256 9.17 -26.59 -13.06
N SER A 257 9.05 -26.30 -14.36
CA SER A 257 9.81 -25.21 -14.99
C SER A 257 9.43 -23.83 -14.47
N ASN A 258 8.16 -23.63 -14.07
CA ASN A 258 7.70 -22.37 -13.47
C ASN A 258 8.36 -22.11 -12.11
N LEU A 259 8.40 -23.14 -11.26
CA LEU A 259 9.06 -23.05 -9.94
C LEU A 259 10.59 -22.90 -10.08
N GLN A 260 11.21 -23.57 -11.05
CA GLN A 260 12.63 -23.36 -11.38
C GLN A 260 12.90 -21.93 -11.88
N ALA A 261 11.99 -21.35 -12.66
CA ALA A 261 12.09 -19.95 -13.08
C ALA A 261 11.98 -19.00 -11.87
N MET A 262 11.10 -19.28 -10.91
CA MET A 262 11.02 -18.52 -9.65
C MET A 262 12.32 -18.55 -8.86
N MET A 263 12.95 -19.72 -8.71
CA MET A 263 14.25 -19.85 -8.04
C MET A 263 15.35 -19.01 -8.72
N ARG A 264 15.26 -18.79 -10.03
CA ARG A 264 16.18 -17.91 -10.76
C ARG A 264 15.83 -16.43 -10.57
N ILE A 265 14.56 -16.08 -10.66
CA ILE A 265 14.07 -14.70 -10.54
C ILE A 265 14.31 -14.17 -9.13
N ASP A 266 14.01 -15.00 -8.12
CA ASP A 266 14.15 -14.70 -6.71
C ASP A 266 15.10 -15.69 -6.03
N ASN A 267 16.39 -15.58 -6.39
CA ASN A 267 17.43 -16.43 -5.85
C ASN A 267 17.64 -16.27 -4.33
N ARG A 268 17.12 -15.21 -3.71
CA ARG A 268 17.24 -14.98 -2.26
C ARG A 268 16.42 -15.98 -1.46
N HIS A 269 15.22 -16.31 -1.94
CA HIS A 269 14.32 -17.27 -1.28
C HIS A 269 14.35 -18.64 -1.97
N ARG A 270 15.44 -18.95 -2.68
CA ARG A 270 15.60 -20.19 -3.42
C ARG A 270 15.36 -21.42 -2.55
N GLU A 271 15.93 -21.44 -1.34
CA GLU A 271 15.78 -22.56 -0.39
C GLU A 271 14.31 -22.80 -0.06
N SER A 272 13.54 -21.74 0.22
CA SER A 272 12.10 -21.82 0.45
C SER A 272 11.38 -22.47 -0.73
N TYR A 273 11.68 -22.06 -1.96
CA TYR A 273 11.08 -22.66 -3.15
C TYR A 273 11.50 -24.13 -3.36
N GLU A 274 12.71 -24.50 -2.96
CA GLU A 274 13.22 -25.88 -3.06
C GLU A 274 12.49 -26.81 -2.08
N GLU A 275 12.22 -26.34 -0.86
CA GLU A 275 11.42 -27.08 0.13
C GLU A 275 10.00 -27.36 -0.37
N CYS A 276 9.42 -26.44 -1.13
CA CYS A 276 8.07 -26.58 -1.68
C CYS A 276 7.95 -27.70 -2.74
N VAL A 277 9.06 -28.05 -3.40
CA VAL A 277 9.13 -29.22 -4.30
C VAL A 277 8.95 -30.52 -3.51
N LEU A 278 9.42 -30.55 -2.27
CA LEU A 278 9.46 -31.75 -1.43
C LEU A 278 8.13 -32.01 -0.71
N THR A 279 7.43 -30.96 -0.28
CA THR A 279 6.14 -31.04 0.45
C THR A 279 4.95 -31.30 -0.48
N ALA A 280 4.94 -30.72 -1.70
CA ALA A 280 3.89 -30.99 -2.69
C ALA A 280 3.86 -32.45 -3.20
N GLY A 281 4.89 -33.26 -2.89
CA GLY A 281 4.96 -34.69 -3.17
C GLY A 281 4.36 -35.59 -2.08
N GLY A 282 3.93 -35.05 -0.93
CA GLY A 282 3.52 -35.87 0.20
C GLY A 282 2.60 -35.16 1.20
N GLY A 283 1.30 -35.37 1.02
CA GLY A 283 0.32 -35.24 2.11
C GLY A 283 -0.27 -33.85 2.30
N ARG A 284 -1.58 -33.82 2.54
CA ARG A 284 -2.37 -32.67 3.01
C ARG A 284 -1.59 -31.91 4.09
N ILE A 285 -1.36 -30.63 3.85
CA ILE A 285 -1.07 -29.70 4.94
C ILE A 285 -2.42 -29.38 5.58
N GLU A 286 -2.72 -30.05 6.69
CA GLU A 286 -3.81 -29.64 7.58
C GLU A 286 -3.41 -28.36 8.32
N ARG A 287 -4.41 -27.52 8.54
CA ARG A 287 -4.36 -26.13 9.02
C ARG A 287 -3.55 -25.91 10.29
#